data_AF-A0A5C5UGF3-F1
#
_entry.id   AF-A0A5C5UGF3-F1
#
_cell.length_a   1.000
_cell.length_b   1.000
_cell.length_c   1.000
_cell.angle_alpha   90.00
_cell.angle_beta   90.00
_cell.angle_gamma   90.00
#
_symmetry.space_group_name_H-M   'P 1'
#
loop_
_entity.id
_entity.type
_entity.pdbx_description
1 polymer ?
#
loop_
_entity_poly.entity_id
_entity_poly.type
_entity_poly.pdbx_seq_one_letter_code
_entity_poly.pdbx_strand_id
1 'polypeptide(L)'
;MNEGRVSRGAEKALGIIGIVFNLIVIVSTILLISNSGSFQNSPQFQQFEEEIRNNPSFSNPQDAQAAIDAFVASFGVVGWTLVALLAISTLFAILALLNLRKDKNAKLAGAFFIIAGLFAGVLSLTSILFYIAAIMCFVRRAKHRRDDDLRYRDDNGGARTDSHSQRTDHTETRTDEALHKKEDTPYRPL
;
A
#
# COMPACT_ATOMS: atom_id res chain seq x y z
N MET A 1 13.36 26.13 2.18
CA MET A 1 13.25 25.12 1.11
C MET A 1 12.48 23.93 1.69
N ASN A 2 11.22 23.73 1.30
CA ASN A 2 10.42 22.59 1.76
C ASN A 2 10.85 21.36 0.95
N GLU A 3 11.69 20.52 1.52
CA GLU A 3 11.93 19.20 0.98
C GLU A 3 10.64 18.38 1.09
N GLY A 4 9.92 18.29 -0.03
CA GLY A 4 8.76 17.42 -0.15
C GLY A 4 9.20 15.98 0.07
N ARG A 5 9.00 15.47 1.30
CA ARG A 5 9.14 14.05 1.63
C ARG A 5 8.18 13.30 0.70
N VAL A 6 8.69 12.73 -0.38
CA VAL A 6 7.84 12.03 -1.36
C VAL A 6 7.25 10.82 -0.64
N SER A 7 6.02 10.98 -0.15
CA SER A 7 5.43 10.06 0.80
C SER A 7 5.30 8.68 0.15
N ARG A 8 5.54 7.61 0.93
CA ARG A 8 5.05 6.26 0.59
C ARG A 8 3.51 6.18 0.69
N GLY A 9 2.84 7.33 0.78
CA GLY A 9 1.40 7.47 0.95
C GLY A 9 0.65 7.28 -0.37
N ALA A 10 1.21 7.69 -1.51
CA ALA A 10 0.54 7.55 -2.81
C ALA A 10 0.29 6.07 -3.19
N GLU A 11 1.28 5.19 -3.00
CA GLU A 11 1.14 3.75 -3.28
C GLU A 11 0.14 3.08 -2.33
N LYS A 12 0.20 3.44 -1.04
CA LYS A 12 -0.75 2.94 -0.03
C LYS A 12 -2.16 3.43 -0.32
N ALA A 13 -2.32 4.71 -0.65
CA ALA A 13 -3.61 5.30 -1.00
C ALA A 13 -4.20 4.64 -2.24
N LEU A 14 -3.42 4.46 -3.31
CA LEU A 14 -3.91 3.83 -4.53
C LEU A 14 -4.30 2.35 -4.31
N GLY A 15 -3.51 1.62 -3.53
CA GLY A 15 -3.84 0.24 -3.15
C GLY A 15 -5.12 0.15 -2.32
N ILE A 16 -5.30 1.05 -1.34
CA ILE A 16 -6.52 1.13 -0.52
C ILE A 16 -7.73 1.48 -1.38
N ILE A 17 -7.60 2.49 -2.27
CA ILE A 17 -8.68 2.89 -3.19
C ILE A 17 -9.07 1.71 -4.08
N GLY A 18 -8.10 0.99 -4.65
CA GLY A 18 -8.36 -0.21 -5.45
C GLY A 18 -9.12 -1.29 -4.68
N ILE A 19 -8.75 -1.55 -3.41
CA ILE A 19 -9.45 -2.52 -2.56
C ILE A 19 -10.90 -2.07 -2.30
N VAL A 20 -11.11 -0.79 -1.99
CA VAL A 20 -12.47 -0.25 -1.73
C VAL A 20 -13.35 -0.41 -2.97
N PHE A 21 -12.86 -0.03 -4.15
CA PHE A 21 -13.59 -0.24 -5.40
C PHE A 21 -13.86 -1.73 -5.66
N ASN A 22 -12.91 -2.60 -5.38
CA ASN A 22 -13.10 -4.04 -5.54
C ASN A 22 -14.20 -4.58 -4.63
N LEU A 23 -14.27 -4.11 -3.39
CA LEU A 23 -15.35 -4.45 -2.46
C LEU A 23 -16.70 -3.93 -2.93
N ILE A 24 -16.77 -2.72 -3.48
CA ILE A 24 -18.01 -2.17 -4.07
C ILE A 24 -18.49 -3.09 -5.20
N VAL A 25 -17.60 -3.49 -6.11
CA VAL A 25 -17.96 -4.39 -7.22
C VAL A 25 -18.43 -5.76 -6.70
N ILE A 26 -17.77 -6.31 -5.67
CA ILE A 26 -18.19 -7.57 -5.03
C ILE A 26 -19.62 -7.43 -4.50
N VAL A 27 -19.88 -6.38 -3.70
CA VAL A 27 -21.21 -6.14 -3.12
C VAL A 27 -22.25 -5.94 -4.21
N SER A 28 -21.98 -5.12 -5.23
CA SER A 28 -22.87 -4.91 -6.37
C SER A 28 -23.16 -6.21 -7.13
N THR A 29 -22.16 -7.07 -7.30
CA THR A 29 -22.33 -8.37 -7.98
C THR A 29 -23.19 -9.31 -7.13
N ILE A 30 -22.96 -9.38 -5.82
CA ILE A 30 -23.78 -10.18 -4.90
C ILE A 30 -25.23 -9.68 -4.94
N LEU A 31 -25.45 -8.36 -4.90
CA LEU A 31 -26.79 -7.78 -5.01
C LEU A 31 -27.46 -8.13 -6.34
N LEU A 32 -26.73 -8.07 -7.46
CA LEU A 32 -27.26 -8.44 -8.78
C LEU A 32 -27.72 -9.90 -8.80
N ILE A 33 -26.90 -10.82 -8.29
CA ILE A 33 -27.22 -12.26 -8.25
C ILE A 33 -28.37 -12.53 -7.27
N SER A 34 -28.37 -11.88 -6.11
CA SER A 34 -29.41 -12.05 -5.10
C SER A 34 -30.77 -11.52 -5.58
N ASN A 35 -30.77 -10.52 -6.48
CA ASN A 35 -31.96 -9.98 -7.12
C ASN A 35 -32.23 -10.61 -8.50
N SER A 36 -31.65 -11.77 -8.82
CA SER A 36 -31.87 -12.44 -10.11
C SER A 36 -33.35 -12.77 -10.35
N GLY A 37 -34.12 -13.02 -9.29
CA GLY A 37 -35.58 -13.20 -9.39
C GLY A 37 -36.28 -11.96 -9.92
N SER A 38 -35.86 -10.75 -9.54
CA SER A 38 -36.40 -9.51 -10.08
C SER A 38 -36.03 -9.32 -11.56
N PHE A 39 -34.85 -9.78 -11.97
CA PHE A 39 -34.42 -9.77 -13.37
C PHE A 39 -35.25 -10.74 -14.23
N GLN A 40 -35.54 -11.94 -13.73
CA GLN A 40 -36.39 -12.92 -14.43
C GLN A 40 -37.83 -12.43 -14.61
N ASN A 41 -38.34 -11.62 -13.68
CA ASN A 41 -39.66 -11.01 -13.78
C ASN A 41 -39.69 -9.72 -14.62
N SER A 42 -38.55 -9.31 -15.18
CA SER A 42 -38.49 -8.09 -16.00
C SER A 42 -39.15 -8.31 -17.36
N PRO A 43 -39.77 -7.27 -17.96
CA PRO A 43 -40.34 -7.35 -19.31
C PRO A 43 -39.34 -7.84 -20.36
N GLN A 44 -38.06 -7.48 -20.20
CA GLN A 44 -36.99 -7.87 -21.10
C GLN A 44 -36.71 -9.38 -21.04
N PHE A 45 -36.73 -9.97 -19.84
CA PHE A 45 -36.53 -11.41 -19.70
C PHE A 45 -37.75 -12.20 -20.14
N GLN A 46 -38.96 -11.69 -19.93
CA GLN A 46 -40.19 -12.29 -20.44
C GLN A 46 -40.23 -12.32 -21.97
N GLN A 47 -39.82 -11.22 -22.62
CA GLN A 47 -39.67 -11.18 -24.08
C GLN A 47 -38.65 -12.21 -24.56
N PHE A 48 -37.51 -12.34 -23.88
CA PHE A 48 -36.52 -13.36 -24.19
C PHE A 48 -37.06 -14.79 -24.02
N GLU A 49 -37.81 -15.08 -22.95
CA GLU A 49 -38.48 -16.37 -22.80
C GLU A 49 -39.48 -16.65 -23.93
N GLU A 50 -40.30 -15.67 -24.29
CA GLU A 50 -41.28 -15.80 -25.38
C GLU A 50 -40.61 -16.03 -26.73
N GLU A 51 -39.51 -15.32 -27.02
CA GLU A 51 -38.72 -15.52 -28.24
C GLU A 51 -38.14 -16.94 -28.31
N ILE A 52 -37.62 -17.47 -27.20
CA ILE A 52 -37.10 -18.84 -27.16
C ILE A 52 -38.24 -19.88 -27.28
N ARG A 53 -39.36 -19.68 -26.60
CA ARG A 53 -40.53 -20.59 -26.67
C ARG A 53 -41.15 -20.63 -28.06
N ASN A 54 -41.15 -19.50 -28.78
CA ASN A 54 -41.71 -19.39 -30.13
C ASN A 54 -40.67 -19.70 -31.23
N ASN A 55 -39.42 -20.01 -30.87
CA ASN A 55 -38.38 -20.27 -31.86
C ASN A 55 -38.60 -21.66 -32.50
N PRO A 56 -38.75 -21.74 -33.85
CA PRO A 56 -38.98 -23.00 -34.55
C PRO A 56 -37.78 -23.96 -34.49
N SER A 57 -36.62 -23.53 -33.99
CA SER A 57 -35.44 -24.37 -33.76
C SER A 57 -35.63 -25.36 -32.60
N PHE A 58 -36.52 -25.06 -31.66
CA PHE A 58 -36.86 -26.00 -30.59
C PHE A 58 -38.06 -26.85 -31.03
N SER A 59 -37.83 -28.15 -31.18
CA SER A 59 -38.85 -29.09 -31.64
C SER A 59 -39.98 -29.29 -30.63
N ASN A 60 -39.70 -29.09 -29.34
CA ASN A 60 -40.67 -29.20 -28.25
C ASN A 60 -40.55 -28.03 -27.26
N PRO A 61 -41.66 -27.63 -26.62
CA PRO A 61 -41.66 -26.59 -25.59
C PRO A 61 -40.86 -26.99 -24.33
N GLN A 62 -40.68 -28.29 -24.08
CA GLN A 62 -39.84 -28.79 -22.97
C GLN A 62 -38.35 -28.50 -23.20
N ASP A 63 -37.87 -28.61 -24.44
CA ASP A 63 -36.46 -28.33 -24.78
C ASP A 63 -36.16 -26.83 -24.69
N ALA A 64 -37.11 -25.99 -25.11
CA ALA A 64 -37.04 -24.54 -24.96
C ALA A 64 -36.97 -24.13 -23.48
N GLN A 65 -37.80 -24.74 -22.62
CA GLN A 65 -37.76 -24.49 -21.18
C GLN A 65 -36.44 -24.93 -20.56
N ALA A 66 -35.92 -26.10 -20.94
CA ALA A 66 -34.63 -26.59 -20.45
C ALA A 66 -33.47 -25.64 -20.85
N ALA A 67 -33.53 -25.04 -22.04
CA ALA A 67 -32.55 -24.05 -22.47
C ALA A 67 -32.60 -22.75 -21.63
N ILE A 68 -33.80 -22.26 -21.30
CA ILE A 68 -33.99 -21.09 -20.43
C ILE A 68 -33.47 -21.38 -19.02
N ASP A 69 -33.85 -22.53 -18.46
CA ASP A 69 -33.41 -22.93 -17.12
C ASP A 69 -31.89 -23.10 -17.06
N ALA A 70 -31.28 -23.68 -18.10
CA ALA A 70 -29.83 -23.80 -18.22
C ALA A 70 -29.15 -22.42 -18.32
N PHE A 71 -29.73 -21.48 -19.06
CA PHE A 71 -29.23 -20.11 -19.16
C PHE A 71 -29.24 -19.42 -17.78
N VAL A 72 -30.37 -19.49 -17.07
CA VAL A 72 -30.52 -18.92 -15.72
C VAL A 72 -29.54 -19.56 -14.74
N ALA A 73 -29.44 -20.88 -14.74
CA ALA A 73 -28.50 -21.61 -13.89
C ALA A 73 -27.04 -21.21 -14.19
N SER A 74 -26.68 -21.10 -15.48
CA SER A 74 -25.34 -20.68 -15.89
C SER A 74 -25.01 -19.26 -15.42
N PHE A 75 -25.98 -18.33 -15.47
CA PHE A 75 -25.80 -16.97 -14.99
C PHE A 75 -25.51 -16.93 -13.48
N GLY A 76 -26.24 -17.74 -12.70
CA GLY A 76 -25.99 -17.90 -11.28
C GLY A 76 -24.58 -18.46 -10.98
N VAL A 77 -24.19 -19.54 -11.66
CA VAL A 77 -22.87 -20.17 -11.48
C VAL A 77 -21.74 -19.21 -11.86
N VAL A 78 -21.84 -18.54 -13.00
CA VAL A 78 -20.85 -17.56 -13.47
C VAL A 78 -20.76 -16.38 -12.50
N GLY A 79 -21.89 -15.87 -12.03
CA GLY A 79 -21.94 -14.80 -11.03
C GLY A 79 -21.20 -15.16 -9.75
N TRP A 80 -21.51 -16.32 -9.14
CA TRP A 80 -20.83 -16.78 -7.93
C TRP A 80 -19.35 -17.08 -8.14
N THR A 81 -19.00 -17.62 -9.31
CA THR A 81 -17.59 -17.84 -9.70
C THR A 81 -16.85 -16.51 -9.77
N LEU A 82 -17.46 -15.48 -10.34
CA LEU A 82 -16.89 -14.13 -10.41
C LEU A 82 -16.71 -13.52 -9.01
N VAL A 83 -17.69 -13.69 -8.11
CA VAL A 83 -17.55 -13.26 -6.71
C VAL A 83 -16.38 -13.97 -6.02
N ALA A 84 -16.23 -15.28 -6.20
CA ALA A 84 -15.11 -16.03 -5.64
C ALA A 84 -13.75 -15.53 -6.19
N LEU A 85 -13.68 -15.25 -7.49
CA LEU A 85 -12.49 -14.71 -8.14
C LEU A 85 -12.11 -13.33 -7.58
N LEU A 86 -13.09 -12.44 -7.42
CA LEU A 86 -12.90 -11.11 -6.83
C LEU A 86 -12.50 -11.18 -5.35
N ALA A 87 -13.01 -12.17 -4.60
CA ALA A 87 -12.61 -12.40 -3.21
C ALA A 87 -11.13 -12.81 -3.13
N ILE A 88 -10.69 -13.73 -3.99
CA ILE A 88 -9.27 -14.14 -4.09
C ILE A 88 -8.41 -12.94 -4.49
N SER A 89 -8.85 -12.15 -5.48
CA SER A 89 -8.17 -10.90 -5.87
C SER A 89 -7.98 -9.95 -4.68
N THR A 90 -9.03 -9.77 -3.87
CA THR A 90 -8.97 -8.93 -2.67
C THR A 90 -7.93 -9.44 -1.68
N LEU A 91 -7.83 -10.75 -1.49
CA LEU A 91 -6.83 -11.36 -0.60
C LEU A 91 -5.40 -11.04 -1.05
N PHE A 92 -5.11 -11.16 -2.36
CA PHE A 92 -3.83 -10.77 -2.93
C PHE A 92 -3.55 -9.27 -2.79
N ALA A 93 -4.55 -8.42 -2.99
CA ALA A 93 -4.42 -6.97 -2.82
C ALA A 93 -4.10 -6.60 -1.35
N ILE A 94 -4.71 -7.28 -0.38
CA ILE A 94 -4.39 -7.11 1.05
C ILE A 94 -2.97 -7.56 1.35
N LEU A 95 -2.54 -8.72 0.85
CA LEU A 95 -1.17 -9.21 1.01
C LEU A 95 -0.14 -8.23 0.41
N ALA A 96 -0.44 -7.65 -0.75
CA ALA A 96 0.37 -6.61 -1.38
C ALA A 96 0.50 -5.38 -0.46
N LEU A 97 -0.63 -4.89 0.08
CA LEU A 97 -0.66 -3.73 0.96
C LEU A 97 0.09 -3.96 2.28
N LEU A 98 -0.04 -5.15 2.88
CA LEU A 98 0.69 -5.53 4.10
C LEU A 98 2.20 -5.59 3.86
N ASN A 99 2.63 -6.10 2.71
CA ASN A 99 4.03 -6.19 2.35
C ASN A 99 4.63 -4.81 2.06
N LEU A 100 3.83 -3.90 1.50
CA LEU A 100 4.19 -2.49 1.33
C LEU A 100 4.34 -1.76 2.68
N ARG A 101 3.55 -2.14 3.70
CA ARG A 101 3.60 -1.54 5.04
C ARG A 101 4.85 -1.93 5.83
N LYS A 102 5.40 -3.13 5.59
CA LYS A 102 6.58 -3.64 6.31
C LYS A 102 7.91 -3.17 5.72
N ASP A 103 7.90 -2.33 4.67
CA ASP A 103 9.08 -1.87 3.93
C ASP A 103 10.00 -3.00 3.42
N LYS A 104 9.52 -4.25 3.45
CA LYS A 104 10.38 -5.42 3.26
C LYS A 104 10.78 -5.59 1.81
N ASN A 105 9.87 -5.39 0.83
CA ASN A 105 10.17 -5.42 -0.62
C ASN A 105 9.02 -4.84 -1.48
N ALA A 106 9.12 -3.60 -1.96
CA ALA A 106 8.11 -2.99 -2.85
C ALA A 106 7.88 -3.77 -4.15
N LYS A 107 8.93 -4.42 -4.69
CA LYS A 107 8.83 -5.27 -5.89
C LYS A 107 7.89 -6.46 -5.72
N LEU A 108 7.87 -7.06 -4.53
CA LEU A 108 7.00 -8.20 -4.23
C LEU A 108 5.54 -7.75 -4.05
N ALA A 109 5.31 -6.57 -3.47
CA ALA A 109 3.97 -5.97 -3.40
C ALA A 109 3.40 -5.66 -4.80
N GLY A 110 4.24 -5.15 -5.71
CA GLY A 110 3.84 -4.92 -7.11
C GLY A 110 3.41 -6.19 -7.83
N ALA A 111 4.15 -7.30 -7.66
CA ALA A 111 3.78 -8.59 -8.24
C ALA A 111 2.42 -9.09 -7.73
N PHE A 112 2.15 -8.96 -6.43
CA PHE A 112 0.84 -9.32 -5.86
C PHE A 112 -0.30 -8.44 -6.38
N PHE A 113 -0.05 -7.16 -6.67
CA PHE A 113 -1.06 -6.31 -7.32
C PHE A 113 -1.32 -6.69 -8.78
N ILE A 114 -0.31 -7.14 -9.54
CA ILE A 114 -0.54 -7.71 -10.88
C ILE A 114 -1.43 -8.94 -10.81
N ILE A 115 -1.12 -9.86 -9.88
CA ILE A 115 -1.91 -11.09 -9.68
C ILE A 115 -3.34 -10.74 -9.24
N ALA A 116 -3.49 -9.79 -8.31
CA ALA A 116 -4.80 -9.28 -7.90
C ALA A 116 -5.58 -8.67 -9.07
N GLY A 117 -4.93 -7.86 -9.91
CA GLY A 117 -5.52 -7.27 -11.11
C GLY A 117 -5.97 -8.32 -12.13
N LEU A 118 -5.18 -9.38 -12.33
CA LEU A 118 -5.53 -10.49 -13.21
C LEU A 118 -6.81 -11.18 -12.74
N PHE A 119 -6.91 -11.50 -11.44
CA PHE A 119 -8.09 -12.12 -10.85
C PHE A 119 -9.30 -11.16 -10.76
N ALA A 120 -9.06 -9.84 -10.70
CA ALA A 120 -10.11 -8.83 -10.79
C ALA A 120 -10.70 -8.68 -12.21
N GLY A 121 -10.11 -9.36 -13.20
CA GLY A 121 -10.51 -9.33 -14.60
C GLY A 121 -9.74 -8.26 -15.39
N VAL A 122 -9.19 -8.63 -16.54
CA VAL A 122 -8.21 -7.81 -17.31
C VAL A 122 -8.72 -6.41 -17.68
N LEU A 123 -10.04 -6.21 -17.82
CA LEU A 123 -10.67 -4.94 -18.22
C LEU A 123 -11.56 -4.30 -17.14
N SER A 124 -11.62 -4.88 -15.94
CA SER A 124 -12.40 -4.28 -14.86
C SER A 124 -11.79 -2.95 -14.40
N LEU A 125 -12.64 -1.99 -14.03
CA LEU A 125 -12.18 -0.72 -13.48
C LEU A 125 -11.27 -0.92 -12.25
N THR A 126 -11.52 -1.98 -11.49
CA THR A 126 -10.74 -2.39 -10.31
C THR A 126 -9.37 -2.94 -10.67
N SER A 127 -9.24 -3.68 -11.77
CA SER A 127 -7.96 -4.24 -12.20
C SER A 127 -7.02 -3.17 -12.73
N ILE A 128 -7.56 -2.15 -13.41
CA ILE A 128 -6.78 -1.00 -13.89
C ILE A 128 -6.12 -0.28 -12.70
N LEU A 129 -6.87 -0.06 -11.61
CA LEU A 129 -6.34 0.52 -10.37
C LEU A 129 -5.21 -0.35 -9.78
N PHE A 130 -5.38 -1.67 -9.75
CA PHE A 130 -4.34 -2.60 -9.28
C PHE A 130 -3.11 -2.63 -10.20
N TYR A 131 -3.27 -2.54 -11.52
CA TYR A 131 -2.15 -2.45 -12.45
C TYR A 131 -1.38 -1.14 -12.27
N ILE A 132 -2.05 -0.01 -12.08
CA ILE A 132 -1.38 1.27 -11.80
C ILE A 132 -0.64 1.19 -10.46
N ALA A 133 -1.22 0.58 -9.43
CA ALA A 133 -0.55 0.35 -8.14
C ALA A 133 0.70 -0.53 -8.29
N ALA A 134 0.62 -1.57 -9.12
CA ALA A 134 1.74 -2.45 -9.41
C ALA A 134 2.87 -1.72 -10.15
N ILE A 135 2.52 -0.94 -11.19
CA ILE A 135 3.47 -0.14 -11.94
C ILE A 135 4.13 0.88 -11.01
N MET A 136 3.39 1.55 -10.11
CA MET A 136 3.98 2.45 -9.11
C MET A 136 4.95 1.72 -8.17
N CYS A 137 4.65 0.48 -7.75
CA CYS A 137 5.57 -0.35 -6.98
C CYS A 137 6.85 -0.74 -7.74
N PHE A 138 6.77 -0.93 -9.06
CA PHE A 138 7.93 -1.29 -9.89
C PHE A 138 8.76 -0.10 -10.35
N VAL A 139 8.11 1.01 -10.73
CA VAL A 139 8.75 2.23 -11.25
C VAL A 139 9.52 2.94 -10.15
N ARG A 140 9.08 2.89 -8.91
CA ARG A 140 9.90 3.36 -7.78
C ARG A 140 11.01 2.36 -7.48
N ARG A 141 12.21 2.65 -8.00
CA ARG A 141 13.46 2.19 -7.36
C ARG A 141 13.31 2.52 -5.87
N ALA A 142 13.47 1.52 -4.99
CA ALA A 142 13.39 1.70 -3.55
C ALA A 142 14.32 2.86 -3.14
N LYS A 143 13.77 4.07 -3.00
CA LYS A 143 14.53 5.20 -2.50
C LYS A 143 14.70 4.92 -1.01
N HIS A 144 15.96 4.73 -0.64
CA HIS A 144 16.47 4.45 0.70
C HIS A 144 16.23 3.03 1.22
N ARG A 145 17.14 2.15 0.80
CA ARG A 145 17.70 1.11 1.68
C ARG A 145 19.23 1.13 1.59
N ARG A 146 19.82 2.33 1.49
CA ARG A 146 21.27 2.54 1.34
C ARG A 146 21.87 3.78 2.04
N ASP A 147 21.08 4.59 2.75
CA ASP A 147 21.64 5.81 3.37
C ASP A 147 21.50 5.88 4.89
N ASP A 148 20.73 4.97 5.52
CA ASP A 148 20.58 4.95 6.98
C ASP A 148 21.61 4.03 7.68
N ASP A 149 22.18 3.04 6.99
CA ASP A 149 23.22 2.15 7.54
C ASP A 149 24.63 2.77 7.52
N LEU A 150 24.85 3.86 6.79
CA LEU A 150 26.15 4.56 6.76
C LEU A 150 26.25 5.70 7.79
N ARG A 151 25.17 6.04 8.49
CA ARG A 151 25.16 7.09 9.52
C ARG A 151 25.18 6.57 10.96
N TYR A 152 25.28 5.25 11.17
CA TYR A 152 25.37 4.65 12.51
C TYR A 152 26.65 3.84 12.74
N ARG A 153 27.67 4.02 11.88
CA ARG A 153 28.97 3.33 11.95
C ARG A 153 30.15 4.31 12.00
N ASP A 154 29.96 5.46 12.64
CA ASP A 154 31.04 6.43 12.88
C ASP A 154 31.00 6.99 14.31
N ASP A 155 30.94 6.09 15.29
CA ASP A 155 31.07 6.42 16.72
C ASP A 155 31.77 5.30 17.49
N ASN A 156 32.80 4.69 16.88
CA ASN A 156 33.72 3.82 17.61
C ASN A 156 35.12 3.82 16.98
N GLY A 157 35.96 4.75 17.43
CA GLY A 157 37.34 4.86 17.01
C GLY A 157 38.06 5.92 17.84
N GLY A 158 38.35 5.61 19.10
CA GLY A 158 39.13 6.48 19.96
C GLY A 158 40.56 6.69 19.46
N ALA A 159 41.18 7.69 20.09
CA ALA A 159 42.61 7.90 20.30
C ALA A 159 43.29 9.04 19.51
N ARG A 160 43.77 10.00 20.33
CA ARG A 160 44.98 10.82 20.17
C ARG A 160 44.81 12.18 19.49
N THR A 161 44.43 13.13 20.33
CA THR A 161 44.92 14.52 20.33
C THR A 161 46.43 14.56 20.16
N ASP A 162 46.90 15.26 19.14
CA ASP A 162 48.14 16.02 19.13
C ASP A 162 48.05 17.07 18.02
N SER A 163 47.85 18.33 18.40
CA SER A 163 48.00 19.46 17.47
C SER A 163 48.42 20.69 18.25
N HIS A 164 49.72 20.94 18.21
CA HIS A 164 50.35 22.22 18.52
C HIS A 164 49.56 23.40 17.92
N SER A 165 49.11 24.30 18.77
CA SER A 165 48.66 25.64 18.38
C SER A 165 49.10 26.61 19.46
N GLN A 166 50.35 27.03 19.32
CA GLN A 166 50.95 28.17 19.98
C GLN A 166 50.18 29.44 19.60
N ARG A 167 49.40 30.00 20.54
CA ARG A 167 49.15 31.44 20.54
C ARG A 167 48.86 31.94 21.95
N THR A 168 49.71 32.89 22.30
CA THR A 168 49.91 33.53 23.58
C THR A 168 48.69 34.28 24.09
N ASP A 169 48.53 34.09 25.39
CA ASP A 169 47.79 34.82 26.40
C ASP A 169 47.88 36.34 26.28
N HIS A 170 46.73 37.01 26.43
CA HIS A 170 46.59 38.37 26.94
C HIS A 170 45.10 38.59 27.27
N THR A 171 44.76 38.68 28.55
CA THR A 171 44.15 39.87 29.18
C THR A 171 43.74 39.51 30.62
N GLU A 172 44.62 39.84 31.57
CA GLU A 172 44.25 39.99 32.98
C GLU A 172 43.28 41.17 33.13
N THR A 173 42.15 40.93 33.81
CA THR A 173 41.40 42.02 34.47
C THR A 173 40.94 41.54 35.84
N ARG A 174 41.79 41.79 36.84
CA ARG A 174 41.50 42.57 38.06
C ARG A 174 40.07 42.48 38.58
N THR A 175 39.87 41.84 39.75
CA THR A 175 39.37 42.50 40.98
C THR A 175 39.31 41.58 42.20
N ASP A 176 39.72 42.17 43.33
CA ASP A 176 39.29 41.95 44.72
C ASP A 176 39.90 40.75 45.48
N GLU A 177 40.93 40.98 46.29
CA GLU A 177 40.88 41.56 47.65
C GLU A 177 40.29 40.63 48.72
N ALA A 178 41.00 40.59 49.84
CA ALA A 178 40.56 40.19 51.19
C ALA A 178 40.56 38.68 51.54
N LEU A 179 41.74 38.19 51.90
CA LEU A 179 41.96 37.23 52.99
C LEU A 179 43.39 37.46 53.50
N HIS A 180 43.68 38.57 54.16
CA HIS A 180 43.53 38.72 55.61
C HIS A 180 43.91 37.43 56.37
N LYS A 181 45.15 37.38 56.88
CA LYS A 181 45.43 37.54 58.33
C LYS A 181 46.58 36.64 58.82
N LYS A 182 47.46 37.28 59.62
CA LYS A 182 48.43 36.74 60.61
C LYS A 182 49.71 36.09 60.06
N GLU A 183 50.89 36.26 60.66
CA GLU A 183 51.41 37.13 61.71
C GLU A 183 52.95 36.99 61.67
N ASP A 184 53.61 38.11 61.95
CA ASP A 184 55.00 38.38 62.30
C ASP A 184 55.95 37.22 62.68
N THR A 185 57.17 37.25 62.11
CA THR A 185 58.39 37.37 62.95
C THR A 185 59.60 37.81 62.10
N PRO A 186 60.40 38.80 62.55
CA PRO A 186 61.58 39.26 61.83
C PRO A 186 62.84 38.52 62.30
N TYR A 187 63.75 38.19 61.38
CA TYR A 187 65.14 37.91 61.75
C TYR A 187 66.11 38.62 60.80
N ARG A 188 66.91 39.50 61.41
CA ARG A 188 68.08 40.21 60.87
C ARG A 188 69.29 39.29 60.95
N PRO A 189 70.20 39.28 59.96
CA PRO A 189 71.58 39.52 60.38
C PRO A 189 72.41 40.40 59.42
N LEU A 190 73.21 41.23 60.09
CA LEU A 190 74.47 41.89 59.72
C LEU A 190 74.50 42.82 58.49
#